data_AF-A0A7Y2C8M3-F1
#
_entry.id   AF-A0A7Y2C8M3-F1
#
_cell.length_a   1.000
_cell.length_b   1.000
_cell.length_c   1.000
_cell.angle_alpha   90.00
_cell.angle_beta   90.00
_cell.angle_gamma   90.00
#
_symmetry.space_group_name_H-M   'P 1'
#
loop_
_entity.id
_entity.type
_entity.pdbx_description
1 polymer ?
#
loop_
_entity_poly.entity_id
_entity_poly.type
_entity_poly.pdbx_seq_one_letter_code
_entity_poly.pdbx_strand_id
1 'polypeptide(L)'
;LFGEQTGTVSSGLALIRIVDPGYRTPVARDQVLGSGTALILGFPLLLLINLPLTRFNGSDLGYAVVTALLCAYLVATIVAWRLVRRRFR
;
A
#
# COMPACT_ATOMS: atom_id res chain seq x y z
N LEU A 1 3.68 13.43 3.11
CA LEU A 1 2.28 13.13 2.67
C LEU A 1 1.84 14.01 1.50
N PHE A 2 1.82 15.34 1.61
CA PHE A 2 1.33 16.20 0.51
C PHE A 2 2.11 16.00 -0.82
N GLY A 3 3.44 16.03 -0.79
CA GLY A 3 4.26 15.85 -2.01
C GLY A 3 4.25 14.45 -2.63
N GLU A 4 3.80 13.43 -1.90
CA GLU A 4 3.56 12.07 -2.44
C GLU A 4 2.21 12.01 -3.15
N GLN A 5 1.20 12.66 -2.57
CA GLN A 5 -0.16 12.67 -3.09
C GLN A 5 -0.26 13.51 -4.38
N THR A 6 0.60 14.52 -4.54
CA THR A 6 0.68 15.38 -5.73
C THR A 6 1.89 15.06 -6.62
N GLY A 7 2.64 13.98 -6.34
CA GLY A 7 3.93 13.73 -6.96
C GLY A 7 4.45 12.32 -6.73
N THR A 8 5.76 12.18 -6.54
CA THR A 8 6.42 10.90 -6.24
C THR A 8 7.19 10.97 -4.93
N VAL A 9 7.76 9.83 -4.49
CA VAL A 9 8.59 9.77 -3.29
C VAL A 9 9.75 10.75 -3.32
N SER A 10 10.34 10.97 -4.49
CA SER A 10 11.42 11.94 -4.69
C SER A 10 10.95 13.38 -4.44
N SER A 11 9.77 13.75 -4.95
CA SER A 11 9.17 15.06 -4.76
C SER A 11 8.73 15.29 -3.30
N GLY A 12 8.19 14.25 -2.66
CA GLY A 12 7.84 14.27 -1.24
C GLY A 12 9.05 14.50 -0.34
N LEU A 13 10.17 13.84 -0.63
CA LEU A 13 11.42 14.00 0.11
C LEU A 13 12.04 15.38 -0.09
N ALA A 14 11.92 15.95 -1.30
CA ALA A 14 12.38 17.30 -1.59
C ALA A 14 11.66 18.36 -0.72
N LEU A 15 10.35 18.20 -0.51
CA LEU A 15 9.59 19.07 0.41
C LEU A 15 10.03 18.88 1.86
N ILE A 16 10.28 17.64 2.30
CA ILE A 16 10.82 17.41 3.65
C ILE A 16 12.18 18.08 3.81
N ARG A 17 13.04 18.05 2.80
CA ARG A 17 14.36 18.68 2.86
C ARG A 17 14.32 20.20 3.01
N ILE A 18 13.24 20.86 2.59
CA ILE A 18 13.02 22.30 2.83
C ILE A 18 12.69 22.57 4.30
N VAL A 19 11.91 21.67 4.93
CA VAL A 19 11.45 21.81 6.32
C VAL A 19 12.47 21.27 7.34
N ASP A 20 13.15 20.17 7.00
CA ASP A 20 14.19 19.51 7.79
C ASP A 20 15.40 19.17 6.89
N PRO A 21 16.31 20.14 6.67
CA PRO A 21 17.46 19.97 5.78
C PRO A 21 18.45 18.89 6.25
N GLY A 22 18.47 18.62 7.55
CA GLY A 22 19.40 17.70 8.19
C GLY A 22 18.83 16.30 8.45
N TYR A 23 17.58 16.04 8.07
CA TYR A 23 16.85 14.80 8.41
C TYR A 23 16.98 14.43 9.89
N ARG A 24 16.92 15.43 10.79
CA ARG A 24 17.02 15.18 12.23
C ARG A 24 15.80 14.43 12.76
N THR A 25 14.66 14.58 12.09
CA THR A 25 13.43 13.88 12.42
C THR A 25 13.32 12.55 11.67
N PRO A 26 12.70 11.51 12.26
CA PRO A 26 12.55 10.22 11.60
C PRO A 26 11.56 10.22 10.42
N VAL A 27 10.92 11.36 10.14
CA VAL A 27 9.82 11.49 9.18
C VAL A 27 10.24 11.06 7.76
N ALA A 28 11.42 11.47 7.31
CA ALA A 28 11.93 11.09 5.98
C ALA A 28 12.17 9.57 5.86
N ARG A 29 12.72 8.97 6.91
CA ARG A 29 12.96 7.52 6.97
C ARG A 29 11.64 6.75 6.99
N ASP A 30 10.71 7.16 7.83
CA ASP A 30 9.42 6.50 7.98
C ASP A 30 8.55 6.65 6.72
N GLN A 31 8.70 7.74 5.97
CA GLN A 31 8.06 7.93 4.66
C GLN A 31 8.60 6.94 3.61
N VAL A 32 9.92 6.82 3.49
CA VAL A 32 10.54 5.90 2.51
C VAL A 32 10.19 4.46 2.83
N LEU A 33 10.26 4.07 4.11
CA LEU A 33 9.87 2.74 4.57
C LEU A 33 8.38 2.48 4.37
N GLY A 34 7.52 3.46 4.65
CA GLY A 34 6.08 3.38 4.44
C GLY A 34 5.71 3.21 2.96
N SER A 35 6.37 3.94 2.07
CA SER A 35 6.13 3.84 0.62
C SER A 35 6.65 2.52 0.04
N GLY A 36 7.85 2.09 0.43
CA GLY A 36 8.42 0.82 -0.02
C GLY A 36 7.60 -0.40 0.44
N THR A 37 7.12 -0.38 1.69
CA THR A 37 6.25 -1.44 2.20
C THR A 37 4.87 -1.45 1.53
N ALA A 38 4.33 -0.28 1.18
CA ALA A 38 3.07 -0.17 0.44
C ALA A 38 3.17 -0.80 -0.95
N LEU A 39 4.32 -0.71 -1.64
CA LEU A 39 4.52 -1.35 -2.95
C LEU A 39 4.46 -2.88 -2.86
N ILE A 40 5.14 -3.46 -1.86
CA ILE A 40 5.18 -4.93 -1.66
C ILE A 40 3.77 -5.46 -1.40
N LEU A 41 2.95 -4.73 -0.65
CA LEU A 41 1.56 -5.09 -0.40
C LEU A 41 0.66 -4.79 -1.62
N GLY A 42 0.88 -3.67 -2.31
CA GLY A 42 0.08 -3.26 -3.47
C GLY A 42 0.29 -4.14 -4.70
N PHE A 43 1.47 -4.72 -4.89
CA PHE A 43 1.79 -5.51 -6.08
C PHE A 43 0.88 -6.75 -6.25
N PRO A 44 0.67 -7.61 -5.23
CA PRO A 44 -0.32 -8.68 -5.30
C PRO A 44 -1.74 -8.21 -5.66
N LEU A 45 -2.15 -7.03 -5.18
CA LEU A 45 -3.46 -6.45 -5.46
C LEU A 45 -3.63 -6.12 -6.95
N LEU A 46 -2.58 -5.58 -7.59
CA LEU A 46 -2.55 -5.28 -9.03
C LEU A 46 -2.69 -6.54 -9.89
N LEU A 47 -2.19 -7.69 -9.43
CA LEU A 47 -2.39 -8.96 -10.11
C LEU A 47 -3.83 -9.46 -9.93
N LEU A 48 -4.37 -9.32 -8.73
CA LEU A 48 -5.71 -9.80 -8.36
C LEU A 48 -6.82 -9.10 -9.16
N ILE A 49 -6.68 -7.80 -9.40
CA ILE A 49 -7.71 -7.01 -10.10
C ILE A 49 -7.85 -7.41 -11.57
N ASN A 50 -6.81 -8.00 -12.18
CA ASN A 50 -6.80 -8.48 -13.56
C ASN A 50 -7.30 -9.93 -13.73
N LEU A 51 -7.47 -10.66 -12.62
CA LEU A 51 -7.91 -12.05 -12.60
C LEU A 51 -9.33 -12.31 -13.18
N PRO A 52 -10.36 -11.47 -12.96
CA PRO A 52 -11.71 -11.77 -13.45
C PRO A 52 -11.80 -11.66 -14.98
N LEU A 53 -11.00 -10.76 -15.57
CA LEU A 53 -10.91 -10.55 -17.01
C LEU A 53 -10.13 -11.69 -17.70
N THR A 54 -9.03 -12.14 -17.09
CA THR A 54 -8.12 -13.12 -17.72
C THR A 54 -8.54 -14.58 -17.50
N ARG A 55 -9.15 -14.93 -16.36
CA ARG A 55 -9.49 -16.32 -16.02
C ARG A 55 -10.97 -16.66 -16.12
N PHE A 56 -11.85 -15.68 -15.93
CA PHE A 56 -13.30 -15.92 -15.87
C PHE A 56 -14.08 -15.34 -17.06
N ASN A 57 -13.37 -14.84 -18.08
CA ASN A 57 -13.94 -14.35 -19.34
C ASN A 57 -15.08 -13.32 -19.16
N GLY A 58 -15.06 -12.57 -18.05
CA GLY A 58 -16.09 -11.58 -17.72
C GLY A 58 -17.41 -12.15 -17.19
N SER A 59 -17.46 -13.41 -16.72
CA SER A 59 -18.64 -13.95 -16.04
C SER A 59 -18.93 -13.24 -14.71
N ASP A 60 -20.21 -12.99 -14.40
CA ASP A 60 -20.68 -12.41 -13.13
C ASP A 60 -20.14 -13.15 -11.89
N LEU A 61 -20.02 -14.48 -11.99
CA LEU A 61 -19.51 -15.32 -10.91
C LEU A 61 -18.00 -15.08 -10.69
N GLY A 62 -17.25 -14.79 -11.76
CA GLY A 62 -15.83 -14.43 -11.69
C GLY A 62 -15.60 -13.10 -10.97
N TYR A 63 -16.44 -12.10 -11.23
CA TYR A 63 -16.40 -10.84 -10.50
C TYR A 63 -16.71 -11.04 -9.01
N ALA A 64 -17.75 -11.81 -8.68
CA ALA A 64 -18.11 -12.10 -7.29
C ALA A 64 -16.96 -12.79 -6.51
N VAL A 65 -16.29 -13.77 -7.14
CA VAL A 65 -15.14 -14.48 -6.54
C VAL A 65 -13.96 -13.54 -6.31
N VAL A 66 -13.63 -12.70 -7.28
CA VAL A 66 -12.51 -11.74 -7.15
C VAL A 66 -12.84 -10.68 -6.10
N THR A 67 -14.07 -10.19 -6.03
CA THR A 67 -14.51 -9.29 -4.96
C THR A 67 -14.39 -9.94 -3.59
N ALA A 68 -14.80 -11.21 -3.44
CA ALA A 68 -14.62 -11.94 -2.19
C ALA A 68 -13.13 -12.09 -1.82
N LEU A 69 -12.27 -12.37 -2.80
CA LEU A 69 -10.83 -12.49 -2.62
C LEU A 69 -10.18 -11.15 -2.21
N LEU A 70 -10.61 -10.04 -2.79
CA LEU A 70 -10.18 -8.68 -2.41
C LEU A 70 -10.62 -8.33 -0.99
N CYS A 71 -11.86 -8.66 -0.61
CA CYS A 71 -12.34 -8.52 0.77
C CYS A 71 -11.50 -9.35 1.73
N ALA A 72 -11.21 -10.61 1.39
CA ALA A 72 -10.36 -11.49 2.20
C ALA A 72 -8.93 -10.92 2.34
N TYR A 73 -8.35 -10.39 1.26
CA TYR A 73 -7.05 -9.73 1.27
C TYR A 73 -7.04 -8.49 2.18
N LEU A 74 -8.10 -7.67 2.14
CA LEU A 74 -8.26 -6.52 3.02
C LEU A 74 -8.37 -6.95 4.49
N VAL A 75 -9.12 -8.00 4.80
CA VAL A 75 -9.18 -8.56 6.15
C VAL A 75 -7.81 -9.08 6.59
N ALA A 76 -7.09 -9.80 5.72
CA ALA A 76 -5.77 -10.35 6.02
C ALA A 76 -4.76 -9.24 6.35
N THR A 77 -4.74 -8.15 5.58
CA THR A 77 -3.84 -7.01 5.84
C THR A 77 -4.20 -6.26 7.13
N ILE A 78 -5.50 -6.10 7.45
CA ILE A 78 -5.93 -5.53 8.73
C ILE A 78 -5.53 -6.43 9.90
N VAL A 79 -5.70 -7.74 9.77
CA VAL A 79 -5.29 -8.71 10.80
C VAL A 79 -3.78 -8.68 11.00
N ALA A 80 -2.99 -8.72 9.93
CA ALA A 80 -1.54 -8.60 9.98
C ALA A 80 -1.11 -7.32 10.71
N TRP A 81 -1.73 -6.19 10.37
CA TRP A 81 -1.49 -4.91 11.04
C TRP A 81 -1.87 -4.93 12.53
N ARG A 82 -3.01 -5.55 12.89
CA ARG A 82 -3.42 -5.70 14.29
C ARG A 82 -2.46 -6.61 15.07
N LEU A 83 -1.94 -7.68 14.46
CA LEU A 83 -0.97 -8.57 15.08
C LEU A 83 0.37 -7.87 15.33
N VAL A 84 0.87 -7.12 14.34
CA VAL A 84 2.10 -6.31 14.50
C VAL A 84 1.92 -5.25 15.59
N ARG A 85 0.76 -4.59 15.66
CA ARG A 85 0.44 -3.64 16.74
C ARG A 85 0.41 -4.28 18.12
N ARG A 86 -0.04 -5.53 18.24
CA ARG A 86 -0.03 -6.26 19.51
C ARG A 86 1.39 -6.63 19.97
N ARG A 87 2.33 -6.82 19.04
CA ARG A 87 3.72 -7.19 19.34
C ARG A 87 4.57 -6.02 19.87
N PHE A 88 4.17 -4.78 19.56
CA PHE A 88 4.85 -3.53 19.95
C PHE A 88 4.19 -2.80 21.14
N ARG A 89 3.21 -3.43 21.79
CA ARG A 89 2.79 -3.08 23.16
C ARG A 89 3.50 -3.99 24.14
#